data_AF-A0AA86MGU7-F1
#
_entry.id   AF-A0AA86MGU7-F1
#
_cell.length_a   1.000
_cell.length_b   1.000
_cell.length_c   1.000
_cell.angle_alpha   90.00
_cell.angle_beta   90.00
_cell.angle_gamma   90.00
#
_symmetry.space_group_name_H-M   'P 1'
#
loop_
_entity.id
_entity.type
_entity.pdbx_description
1 polymer ?
#
loop_
_entity_poly.entity_id
_entity_poly.type
_entity_poly.pdbx_seq_one_letter_code
_entity_poly.pdbx_strand_id
1 'polypeptide(L)'
;MGQWRGSIHEENGISCHDCHGGDPSDAANAMSPARGFIGAPAEQQIPAFCGRCHVGISEDYLKSAHGKALGTGGPTCVTCHGSHRVTTATLDIINENRCGMCHSYERAAAIKDAMTRTEAMIAGIDAKIRLLKGEGVDTDSRGKSLFALRNTFRRLFHEVDTARVGQESGRIRSELSVIEQSLALYDQAKQRRKFIGAIVVGALLLAALFSHLLKKTWN
;
A
#
# COMPACT_ATOMS: atom_id res chain seq x y z
N MET A 1 -2.97 20.57 -19.96
CA MET A 1 -4.16 19.74 -19.66
C MET A 1 -4.01 18.25 -20.01
N GLY A 2 -3.02 17.83 -20.82
CA GLY A 2 -2.86 16.41 -21.21
C GLY A 2 -2.20 15.47 -20.19
N GLN A 3 -1.96 15.89 -18.95
CA GLN A 3 -1.23 15.07 -17.95
C GLN A 3 -2.14 14.29 -17.00
N TRP A 4 -3.43 14.63 -16.88
CA TRP A 4 -4.34 13.94 -15.96
C TRP A 4 -4.67 12.51 -16.38
N ARG A 5 -4.73 12.25 -17.70
CA ARG A 5 -4.94 10.91 -18.24
C ARG A 5 -3.78 9.99 -17.84
N GLY A 6 -4.11 8.78 -17.40
CA GLY A 6 -3.22 7.78 -16.82
C GLY A 6 -2.79 8.10 -15.39
N SER A 7 -3.56 8.91 -14.66
CA SER A 7 -3.35 9.13 -13.23
C SER A 7 -4.18 8.16 -12.39
N ILE A 8 -3.74 7.92 -11.15
CA ILE A 8 -4.52 7.12 -10.20
C ILE A 8 -5.88 7.77 -9.89
N HIS A 9 -5.97 9.10 -10.02
CA HIS A 9 -7.22 9.83 -9.86
C HIS A 9 -8.19 9.55 -11.02
N GLU A 10 -7.72 9.56 -12.28
CA GLU A 10 -8.55 9.14 -13.42
C GLU A 10 -9.05 7.71 -13.25
N GLU A 11 -8.17 6.78 -12.89
CA GLU A 11 -8.51 5.37 -12.69
C GLU A 11 -9.59 5.16 -11.61
N ASN A 12 -9.72 6.12 -10.68
CA ASN A 12 -10.72 6.11 -9.61
C ASN A 12 -11.88 7.09 -9.87
N GLY A 13 -12.04 7.59 -11.10
CA GLY A 13 -13.17 8.43 -11.50
C GLY A 13 -13.12 9.88 -11.02
N ILE A 14 -11.97 10.34 -10.50
CA ILE A 14 -11.76 11.71 -10.05
C ILE A 14 -11.30 12.56 -11.24
N SER A 15 -12.15 13.48 -11.66
CA SER A 15 -12.00 14.36 -12.81
C SER A 15 -11.48 15.75 -12.40
N CYS A 16 -11.28 16.61 -13.39
CA CYS A 16 -10.75 17.97 -13.21
C CYS A 16 -11.59 18.80 -12.22
N HIS A 17 -12.92 18.65 -12.27
CA HIS A 17 -13.85 19.45 -11.50
C HIS A 17 -13.95 19.01 -10.03
N ASP A 18 -13.67 17.75 -9.71
CA ASP A 18 -13.60 17.27 -8.33
C ASP A 18 -12.48 17.96 -7.54
N CYS A 19 -11.43 18.35 -8.24
CA CYS A 19 -10.32 19.14 -7.72
C CYS A 19 -10.59 20.64 -7.82
N HIS A 20 -10.80 21.14 -9.03
CA HIS A 20 -10.81 22.56 -9.35
C HIS A 20 -12.20 23.21 -9.36
N GLY A 21 -13.26 22.48 -9.07
CA GLY A 21 -14.64 22.97 -9.27
C GLY A 21 -14.95 23.19 -10.76
N GLY A 22 -15.93 24.05 -11.03
CA GLY A 22 -16.43 24.27 -12.39
C GLY A 22 -17.66 23.42 -12.72
N ASP A 23 -18.05 23.43 -13.99
CA ASP A 23 -19.26 22.76 -14.47
C ASP A 23 -18.96 21.89 -15.70
N PRO A 24 -18.79 20.56 -15.53
CA PRO A 24 -18.47 19.67 -16.64
C PRO A 24 -19.61 19.52 -17.65
N SER A 25 -20.84 19.95 -17.34
CA SER A 25 -21.98 19.88 -18.25
C SER A 25 -22.03 21.04 -19.25
N ASP A 26 -21.37 22.15 -18.94
CA ASP A 26 -21.23 23.33 -19.80
C ASP A 26 -19.78 23.45 -20.28
N ALA A 27 -19.40 22.62 -21.26
CA ALA A 27 -18.03 22.52 -21.74
C ALA A 27 -17.42 23.87 -22.18
N ALA A 28 -18.24 24.81 -22.69
CA ALA A 28 -17.79 26.14 -23.10
C ALA A 28 -17.36 27.00 -21.91
N ASN A 29 -18.02 26.85 -20.75
CA ASN A 29 -17.79 27.66 -19.55
C ASN A 29 -17.29 26.85 -18.34
N ALA A 30 -16.89 25.60 -18.55
CA ALA A 30 -16.59 24.64 -17.49
C ALA A 30 -15.51 25.13 -16.52
N MET A 31 -14.54 25.91 -17.01
CA MET A 31 -13.44 26.47 -16.22
C MET A 31 -13.63 27.97 -15.92
N SER A 32 -14.85 28.49 -15.95
CA SER A 32 -15.11 29.88 -15.60
C SER A 32 -15.24 30.05 -14.07
N PRO A 33 -14.71 31.14 -13.49
CA PRO A 33 -14.92 31.44 -12.07
C PRO A 33 -16.41 31.54 -11.69
N ALA A 34 -17.26 32.01 -12.63
CA ALA A 34 -18.71 32.08 -12.46
C ALA A 34 -19.37 30.70 -12.25
N ARG A 35 -18.73 29.63 -12.74
CA ARG A 35 -19.15 28.23 -12.53
C ARG A 35 -18.41 27.57 -11.34
N GLY A 36 -17.74 28.35 -10.51
CA GLY A 36 -17.03 27.84 -9.32
C GLY A 36 -15.67 27.21 -9.62
N PHE A 37 -15.09 27.45 -10.80
CA PHE A 37 -13.73 27.02 -11.10
C PHE A 37 -12.72 27.87 -10.32
N ILE A 38 -11.90 27.24 -9.49
CA ILE A 38 -10.96 27.92 -8.58
C ILE A 38 -9.55 28.09 -9.17
N GLY A 39 -9.29 27.53 -10.36
CA GLY A 39 -7.97 27.62 -11.00
C GLY A 39 -6.90 26.81 -10.28
N ALA A 40 -5.63 27.17 -10.53
CA ALA A 40 -4.49 26.56 -9.87
C ALA A 40 -4.36 27.11 -8.43
N PRO A 41 -4.32 26.27 -7.38
CA PRO A 41 -4.17 26.74 -6.01
C PRO A 41 -2.79 27.39 -5.81
N ALA A 42 -2.74 28.40 -4.93
CA ALA A 42 -1.46 28.93 -4.45
C ALA A 42 -0.70 27.85 -3.66
N GLU A 43 0.63 27.97 -3.58
CA GLU A 43 1.49 26.96 -2.94
C GLU A 43 1.02 26.57 -1.53
N GLN A 44 0.68 27.57 -0.72
CA GLN A 44 0.22 27.38 0.66
C GLN A 44 -1.17 26.72 0.75
N GLN A 45 -1.95 26.75 -0.33
CA GLN A 45 -3.26 26.13 -0.42
C GLN A 45 -3.20 24.67 -0.90
N ILE A 46 -2.07 24.23 -1.48
CA ILE A 46 -1.91 22.87 -2.03
C ILE A 46 -2.19 21.78 -0.97
N PRO A 47 -1.68 21.85 0.27
CA PRO A 47 -1.97 20.82 1.27
C PRO A 47 -3.45 20.73 1.63
N ALA A 48 -4.17 21.86 1.66
CA ALA A 48 -5.60 21.89 1.89
C ALA A 48 -6.37 21.33 0.68
N PHE A 49 -5.89 21.60 -0.53
CA PHE A 49 -6.47 21.11 -1.78
C PHE A 49 -6.44 19.58 -1.86
N CYS A 50 -5.27 18.97 -1.62
CA CYS A 50 -5.12 17.50 -1.55
C CYS A 50 -5.82 16.92 -0.31
N GLY A 51 -5.84 17.67 0.79
CA GLY A 51 -6.42 17.31 2.07
C GLY A 51 -7.94 17.19 2.07
N ARG A 52 -8.65 17.66 1.04
CA ARG A 52 -10.10 17.45 0.87
C ARG A 52 -10.48 15.97 0.91
N CYS A 53 -9.65 15.12 0.30
CA CYS A 53 -9.82 13.66 0.29
C CYS A 53 -8.74 12.97 1.14
N HIS A 54 -7.50 13.47 1.12
CA HIS A 54 -6.38 12.88 1.86
C HIS A 54 -6.18 13.54 3.24
N VAL A 55 -7.25 13.63 4.03
CA VAL A 55 -7.31 14.37 5.30
C VAL A 55 -6.16 13.99 6.23
N GLY A 56 -6.01 12.68 6.51
CA GLY A 56 -4.98 12.19 7.43
C GLY A 56 -3.56 12.47 6.97
N ILE A 57 -3.30 12.37 5.67
CA ILE A 57 -1.98 12.68 5.10
C ILE A 57 -1.67 14.17 5.23
N SER A 58 -2.65 15.04 4.97
CA SER A 58 -2.51 16.48 5.11
C SER A 58 -2.23 16.88 6.56
N GLU A 59 -2.94 16.29 7.52
CA GLU A 59 -2.70 16.51 8.96
C GLU A 59 -1.26 16.16 9.38
N ASP A 60 -0.75 15.02 8.94
CA ASP A 60 0.60 14.56 9.31
C ASP A 60 1.66 15.44 8.64
N TYR A 61 1.47 15.77 7.36
CA TYR A 61 2.33 16.70 6.62
C TYR A 61 2.39 18.07 7.31
N LEU A 62 1.26 18.66 7.70
CA LEU A 62 1.22 19.99 8.32
C LEU A 62 1.93 20.02 9.67
N LYS A 63 1.94 18.90 10.41
CA LYS A 63 2.68 18.77 11.68
C LYS A 63 4.18 18.55 11.50
N SER A 64 4.59 18.10 10.31
CA SER A 64 5.97 17.76 9.97
C SER A 64 6.88 18.99 9.82
N ALA A 65 8.20 18.75 9.74
CA ALA A 65 9.16 19.80 9.46
C ALA A 65 8.93 20.46 8.08
N HIS A 66 8.51 19.68 7.07
CA HIS A 66 8.21 20.21 5.74
C HIS A 66 6.97 21.11 5.75
N GLY A 67 5.89 20.69 6.41
CA GLY A 67 4.68 21.50 6.52
C GLY A 67 4.87 22.77 7.34
N LYS A 68 5.67 22.71 8.41
CA LYS A 68 6.04 23.91 9.20
C LYS A 68 6.86 24.94 8.41
N ALA A 69 7.56 24.50 7.36
CA ALA A 69 8.33 25.37 6.47
C ALA A 69 7.56 25.80 5.21
N LEU A 70 6.26 25.47 5.12
CA LEU A 70 5.43 25.83 3.97
C LEU A 70 5.44 27.34 3.71
N GLY A 71 5.75 27.73 2.48
CA GLY A 71 5.88 29.14 2.08
C GLY A 71 7.20 29.81 2.45
N THR A 72 8.09 29.12 3.17
CA THR A 72 9.46 29.59 3.48
C THR A 72 10.54 28.59 3.03
N GLY A 73 10.22 27.74 2.04
CA GLY A 73 11.15 26.77 1.46
C GLY A 73 10.81 25.29 1.70
N GLY A 74 9.72 24.99 2.41
CA GLY A 74 9.21 23.63 2.58
C GLY A 74 8.54 23.08 1.30
N PRO A 75 8.74 21.80 0.94
CA PRO A 75 8.09 21.21 -0.22
C PRO A 75 6.58 21.04 0.01
N THR A 76 5.78 21.04 -1.04
CA THR A 76 4.34 20.73 -0.99
C THR A 76 4.05 19.31 -1.48
N CYS A 77 2.78 18.91 -1.46
CA CYS A 77 2.33 17.62 -2.00
C CYS A 77 2.80 17.42 -3.45
N VAL A 78 2.66 18.46 -4.28
CA VAL A 78 2.98 18.37 -5.72
C VAL A 78 4.48 18.43 -6.01
N THR A 79 5.30 18.94 -5.08
CA THR A 79 6.76 18.88 -5.18
C THR A 79 7.25 17.43 -5.24
N CYS A 80 6.58 16.53 -4.51
CA CYS A 80 6.93 15.11 -4.49
C CYS A 80 6.07 14.27 -5.43
N HIS A 81 4.74 14.45 -5.40
CA HIS A 81 3.80 13.56 -6.09
C HIS A 81 3.38 14.06 -7.48
N GLY A 82 3.76 15.29 -7.86
CA GLY A 82 3.18 15.97 -9.03
C GLY A 82 1.74 16.43 -8.78
N SER A 83 1.14 17.08 -9.78
CA SER A 83 -0.18 17.71 -9.65
C SER A 83 -1.27 17.04 -10.49
N HIS A 84 -1.04 16.83 -11.79
CA HIS A 84 -2.05 16.28 -12.70
C HIS A 84 -1.84 14.79 -12.99
N ARG A 85 -0.61 14.34 -13.25
CA ARG A 85 -0.29 12.92 -13.48
C ARG A 85 0.10 12.22 -12.18
N VAL A 86 -0.76 12.31 -11.16
CA VAL A 86 -0.49 11.68 -9.86
C VAL A 86 -0.56 10.16 -10.04
N THR A 87 0.48 9.45 -9.61
CA THR A 87 0.54 8.00 -9.64
C THR A 87 0.50 7.43 -8.23
N THR A 88 0.28 6.12 -8.12
CA THR A 88 0.45 5.42 -6.84
C THR A 88 1.85 5.65 -6.30
N ALA A 89 1.94 6.16 -5.06
CA ALA A 89 3.20 6.44 -4.42
C ALA A 89 3.92 5.14 -4.04
N THR A 90 5.15 5.00 -4.53
CA THR A 90 6.10 3.95 -4.11
C THR A 90 7.22 4.58 -3.27
N LEU A 91 8.03 3.74 -2.62
CA LEU A 91 9.22 4.20 -1.89
C LEU A 91 10.29 4.82 -2.82
N ASP A 92 10.14 4.71 -4.14
CA ASP A 92 11.05 5.33 -5.12
C ASP A 92 10.95 6.85 -5.12
N ILE A 93 9.84 7.40 -4.60
CA ILE A 93 9.72 8.84 -4.38
C ILE A 93 10.80 9.35 -3.41
N ILE A 94 11.29 8.48 -2.52
CA ILE A 94 12.41 8.76 -1.62
C ILE A 94 13.69 8.43 -2.40
N ASN A 95 14.32 9.45 -2.95
CA ASN A 95 15.54 9.30 -3.72
C ASN A 95 16.40 10.57 -3.62
N GLU A 96 17.67 10.43 -3.98
CA GLU A 96 18.67 11.48 -3.89
C GLU A 96 18.29 12.72 -4.73
N ASN A 97 17.78 12.52 -5.94
CA ASN A 97 17.40 13.64 -6.81
C ASN A 97 16.27 14.50 -6.22
N ARG A 98 15.29 13.87 -5.55
CA ARG A 98 14.12 14.57 -5.01
C ARG A 98 14.39 15.17 -3.63
N CYS A 99 15.00 14.41 -2.74
CA CYS A 99 15.32 14.87 -1.39
C CYS A 99 16.52 15.83 -1.39
N GLY A 100 17.48 15.58 -2.28
CA GLY A 100 18.69 16.39 -2.49
C GLY A 100 18.44 17.80 -3.03
N MET A 101 17.21 18.11 -3.46
CA MET A 101 16.86 19.46 -3.92
C MET A 101 16.98 20.52 -2.83
N CYS A 102 16.89 20.13 -1.56
CA CYS A 102 16.84 21.07 -0.44
C CYS A 102 17.85 20.75 0.68
N HIS A 103 18.12 19.47 0.94
CA HIS A 103 18.98 19.04 2.05
C HIS A 103 19.74 17.77 1.68
N SER A 104 20.72 17.35 2.50
CA SER A 104 21.46 16.11 2.26
C SER A 104 20.54 14.88 2.26
N TYR A 105 20.87 13.88 1.44
CA TYR A 105 20.03 12.69 1.27
C TYR A 105 20.05 11.74 2.49
N GLU A 106 21.02 11.90 3.40
CA GLU A 106 21.27 10.98 4.52
C GLU A 106 20.01 10.64 5.35
N ARG A 107 19.24 11.66 5.77
CA ARG A 107 18.02 11.45 6.57
C ARG A 107 16.94 10.71 5.79
N ALA A 108 16.78 11.05 4.51
CA ALA A 108 15.81 10.41 3.63
C ALA A 108 16.20 8.95 3.33
N ALA A 109 17.49 8.66 3.18
CA ALA A 109 18.00 7.30 3.02
C ALA A 109 17.68 6.44 4.25
N ALA A 110 17.85 6.97 5.47
CA ALA A 110 17.48 6.26 6.70
C ALA A 110 15.98 5.96 6.78
N ILE A 111 15.13 6.92 6.39
CA ILE A 111 13.67 6.70 6.29
C ILE A 111 13.36 5.61 5.26
N LYS A 112 13.97 5.68 4.06
CA LYS A 112 13.76 4.69 2.99
C LYS A 112 14.12 3.28 3.45
N ASP A 113 15.27 3.11 4.10
CA ASP A 113 15.69 1.81 4.63
C ASP A 113 14.69 1.27 5.67
N ALA A 114 14.30 2.10 6.63
CA ALA A 114 13.33 1.72 7.66
C ALA A 114 11.98 1.28 7.07
N MET A 115 11.53 1.95 6.01
CA MET A 115 10.28 1.68 5.32
C MET A 115 10.35 0.46 4.40
N THR A 116 11.48 0.24 3.72
CA THR A 116 11.64 -0.83 2.72
C THR A 116 11.37 -2.21 3.31
N ARG A 117 11.85 -2.48 4.52
CA ARG A 117 11.57 -3.76 5.23
C ARG A 117 10.08 -3.95 5.50
N THR A 118 9.41 -2.90 5.96
CA THR A 118 7.98 -2.95 6.27
C THR A 118 7.13 -3.15 5.02
N GLU A 119 7.47 -2.46 3.92
CA GLU A 119 6.79 -2.63 2.63
C GLU A 119 6.92 -4.05 2.09
N ALA A 120 8.10 -4.67 2.20
CA ALA A 120 8.31 -6.07 1.79
C ALA A 120 7.43 -7.05 2.60
N MET A 121 7.31 -6.85 3.92
CA MET A 121 6.42 -7.66 4.76
C MET A 121 4.95 -7.48 4.37
N ILE A 122 4.51 -6.24 4.15
CA ILE A 122 3.13 -5.94 3.70
C ILE A 122 2.83 -6.64 2.37
N ALA A 123 3.75 -6.58 1.41
CA ALA A 123 3.60 -7.22 0.11
C ALA A 123 3.54 -8.75 0.22
N GLY A 124 4.42 -9.35 1.04
CA GLY A 124 4.44 -10.79 1.28
C GLY A 124 3.15 -11.30 1.93
N ILE A 125 2.64 -10.58 2.93
CA ILE A 125 1.37 -10.93 3.60
C ILE A 125 0.19 -10.76 2.64
N ASP A 126 0.16 -9.70 1.82
CA ASP A 126 -0.90 -9.49 0.82
C ASP A 126 -0.97 -10.65 -0.19
N ALA A 127 0.18 -11.04 -0.73
CA ALA A 127 0.29 -12.16 -1.66
C ALA A 127 -0.20 -13.47 -1.02
N LYS A 128 0.18 -13.72 0.23
CA LYS A 128 -0.24 -14.90 0.98
C LYS A 128 -1.74 -14.93 1.27
N ILE A 129 -2.32 -13.79 1.65
CA ILE A 129 -3.77 -13.64 1.85
C ILE A 129 -4.51 -13.95 0.55
N ARG A 130 -4.07 -13.40 -0.59
CA ARG A 130 -4.69 -13.68 -1.89
C ARG A 130 -4.62 -15.14 -2.28
N LEU A 131 -3.46 -15.78 -2.07
CA LEU A 131 -3.29 -17.22 -2.32
C LEU A 131 -4.28 -18.05 -1.50
N LEU A 132 -4.30 -17.84 -0.18
CA LEU A 132 -5.19 -18.58 0.73
C LEU A 132 -6.68 -18.32 0.42
N LYS A 133 -7.04 -17.09 0.07
CA LYS A 133 -8.40 -16.76 -0.39
C LYS A 133 -8.78 -17.52 -1.65
N GLY A 134 -7.86 -17.64 -2.62
CA GLY A 134 -8.06 -18.45 -3.83
C GLY A 134 -8.22 -19.95 -3.55
N GLU A 135 -7.74 -20.43 -2.41
CA GLU A 135 -7.91 -21.81 -1.93
C GLU A 135 -9.18 -22.01 -1.08
N GLY A 136 -10.01 -20.97 -0.93
CA GLY A 136 -11.24 -21.01 -0.14
C GLY A 136 -11.02 -20.84 1.36
N VAL A 137 -9.84 -20.41 1.80
CA VAL A 137 -9.59 -20.08 3.21
C VAL A 137 -10.15 -18.69 3.52
N ASP A 138 -10.93 -18.58 4.59
CA ASP A 138 -11.38 -17.29 5.10
C ASP A 138 -10.19 -16.48 5.64
N THR A 139 -9.87 -15.41 4.93
CA THR A 139 -8.78 -14.48 5.25
C THR A 139 -9.28 -13.07 5.54
N ASP A 140 -10.59 -12.83 5.61
CA ASP A 140 -11.16 -11.49 5.61
C ASP A 140 -10.72 -10.66 6.83
N SER A 141 -10.67 -11.28 8.01
CA SER A 141 -10.15 -10.62 9.23
C SER A 141 -8.70 -10.18 9.07
N ARG A 142 -7.82 -11.05 8.52
CA ARG A 142 -6.41 -10.72 8.30
C ARG A 142 -6.23 -9.65 7.23
N GLY A 143 -7.06 -9.70 6.19
CA GLY A 143 -7.10 -8.68 5.13
C GLY A 143 -7.43 -7.30 5.68
N LYS A 144 -8.44 -7.21 6.56
CA LYS A 144 -8.80 -5.95 7.24
C LYS A 144 -7.66 -5.44 8.14
N SER A 145 -7.04 -6.31 8.94
CA SER A 145 -5.90 -5.92 9.78
C SER A 145 -4.71 -5.45 8.95
N LEU A 146 -4.36 -6.17 7.87
CA LEU A 146 -3.30 -5.75 6.96
C LEU A 146 -3.61 -4.40 6.30
N PHE A 147 -4.85 -4.18 5.88
CA PHE A 147 -5.28 -2.92 5.28
C PHE A 147 -5.13 -1.75 6.28
N ALA A 148 -5.57 -1.94 7.53
CA ALA A 148 -5.40 -0.93 8.57
C ALA A 148 -3.92 -0.60 8.84
N LEU A 149 -3.08 -1.63 8.96
CA LEU A 149 -1.63 -1.46 9.13
C LEU A 149 -0.98 -0.75 7.96
N ARG A 150 -1.36 -1.12 6.73
CA ARG A 150 -0.88 -0.47 5.50
C ARG A 150 -1.24 1.01 5.49
N ASN A 151 -2.45 1.38 5.88
CA ASN A 151 -2.86 2.78 5.90
C ASN A 151 -2.06 3.59 6.93
N THR A 152 -1.85 3.05 8.13
CA THR A 152 -0.98 3.66 9.15
C THR A 152 0.45 3.82 8.63
N PHE A 153 1.00 2.77 8.00
CA PHE A 153 2.33 2.79 7.41
C PHE A 153 2.49 3.85 6.31
N ARG A 154 1.50 4.01 5.43
CA ARG A 154 1.55 5.00 4.33
C ARG A 154 1.52 6.44 4.84
N ARG A 155 0.85 6.69 5.98
CA ARG A 155 0.82 8.00 6.63
C ARG A 155 2.18 8.39 7.21
N LEU A 156 2.89 7.44 7.82
CA LEU A 156 4.12 7.64 8.58
C LEU A 156 5.20 8.48 7.85
N PHE A 157 5.34 8.32 6.53
CA PHE A 157 6.33 9.09 5.75
C PHE A 157 6.10 10.61 5.83
N HIS A 158 4.84 11.04 5.95
CA HIS A 158 4.49 12.46 5.93
C HIS A 158 4.86 13.19 7.22
N GLU A 159 5.28 12.48 8.27
CA GLU A 159 5.88 13.10 9.46
C GLU A 159 7.34 13.55 9.26
N VAL A 160 8.08 12.90 8.34
CA VAL A 160 9.51 13.09 8.01
C VAL A 160 10.49 13.13 9.21
N ASP A 161 10.08 12.60 10.36
CA ASP A 161 10.92 12.43 11.55
C ASP A 161 11.58 11.04 11.52
N THR A 162 12.91 11.00 11.41
CA THR A 162 13.66 9.74 11.28
C THR A 162 13.50 8.81 12.47
N ALA A 163 13.44 9.36 13.69
CA ALA A 163 13.31 8.57 14.92
C ALA A 163 11.91 7.97 15.05
N ARG A 164 10.87 8.78 14.83
CA ARG A 164 9.47 8.33 14.88
C ARG A 164 9.18 7.33 13.75
N VAL A 165 9.66 7.58 12.53
CA VAL A 165 9.54 6.63 11.42
C VAL A 165 10.18 5.29 11.78
N GLY A 166 11.38 5.30 12.37
CA GLY A 166 12.07 4.08 12.81
C GLY A 166 11.27 3.30 13.85
N GLN A 167 10.78 4.00 14.88
CA GLN A 167 10.00 3.42 15.98
C GLN A 167 8.67 2.82 15.49
N GLU A 168 7.86 3.61 14.79
CA GLU A 168 6.54 3.18 14.30
C GLU A 168 6.66 2.08 13.24
N SER A 169 7.67 2.16 12.36
CA SER A 169 7.95 1.05 11.44
C SER A 169 8.29 -0.23 12.20
N GLY A 170 9.02 -0.14 13.31
CA GLY A 170 9.28 -1.28 14.20
C GLY A 170 8.00 -1.89 14.76
N ARG A 171 7.13 -1.05 15.34
CA ARG A 171 5.83 -1.48 15.87
C ARG A 171 4.96 -2.15 14.81
N ILE A 172 4.84 -1.53 13.63
CA ILE A 172 4.06 -2.07 12.51
C ILE A 172 4.63 -3.43 12.08
N ARG A 173 5.96 -3.58 11.99
CA ARG A 173 6.57 -4.88 11.66
C ARG A 173 6.22 -5.96 12.70
N SER A 174 6.24 -5.63 13.99
CA SER A 174 5.82 -6.57 15.03
C SER A 174 4.36 -7.04 14.85
N GLU A 175 3.45 -6.12 14.52
CA GLU A 175 2.04 -6.46 14.24
C GLU A 175 1.88 -7.27 12.94
N LEU A 176 2.64 -6.94 11.90
CA LEU A 176 2.67 -7.70 10.65
C LEU A 176 3.18 -9.13 10.87
N SER A 177 4.20 -9.33 11.71
CA SER A 177 4.70 -10.67 12.06
C SER A 177 3.63 -11.52 12.73
N VAL A 178 2.72 -10.95 13.51
CA VAL A 178 1.58 -11.68 14.09
C VAL A 178 0.63 -12.17 13.00
N ILE A 179 0.31 -11.32 12.02
CA ILE A 179 -0.52 -11.70 10.87
C ILE A 179 0.19 -12.82 10.09
N GLU A 180 1.46 -12.66 9.77
CA GLU A 180 2.26 -13.63 9.02
C GLU A 180 2.30 -15.01 9.70
N GLN A 181 2.55 -15.04 11.01
CA GLN A 181 2.53 -16.27 11.81
C GLN A 181 1.14 -16.92 11.78
N SER A 182 0.07 -16.13 11.91
CA SER A 182 -1.30 -16.65 11.84
C SER A 182 -1.61 -17.30 10.48
N LEU A 183 -1.06 -16.76 9.39
CA LEU A 183 -1.23 -17.33 8.05
C LEU A 183 -0.37 -18.58 7.85
N ALA A 184 0.82 -18.65 8.45
CA ALA A 184 1.70 -19.83 8.38
C ALA A 184 1.08 -21.08 9.01
N LEU A 185 0.20 -20.93 10.01
CA LEU A 185 -0.53 -22.05 10.59
C LEU A 185 -1.44 -22.77 9.58
N TYR A 186 -2.02 -22.04 8.62
CA TYR A 186 -2.83 -22.66 7.55
C TYR A 186 -1.98 -23.51 6.62
N ASP A 187 -0.79 -23.02 6.24
CA ASP A 187 0.13 -23.76 5.39
C ASP A 187 0.58 -25.05 6.08
N GLN A 188 0.96 -24.97 7.36
CA GLN A 188 1.37 -26.14 8.15
C GLN A 188 0.25 -27.17 8.25
N ALA A 189 -0.98 -26.73 8.56
CA ALA A 189 -2.15 -27.61 8.61
C ALA A 189 -2.45 -28.26 7.25
N LYS A 190 -2.30 -27.52 6.16
CA LYS A 190 -2.48 -28.03 4.79
C LYS A 190 -1.41 -29.06 4.43
N GLN A 191 -0.13 -28.77 4.69
CA GLN A 191 0.97 -29.70 4.42
C GLN A 191 0.83 -30.99 5.24
N ARG A 192 0.45 -30.88 6.52
CA ARG A 192 0.18 -32.04 7.36
C ARG A 192 -0.94 -32.93 6.80
N ARG A 193 -2.05 -32.33 6.33
CA ARG A 193 -3.15 -33.07 5.70
C ARG A 193 -2.70 -33.78 4.41
N LYS A 194 -1.91 -33.13 3.57
CA LYS A 194 -1.35 -33.74 2.35
C LYS A 194 -0.45 -34.93 2.67
N PHE A 195 0.43 -34.78 3.64
CA PHE A 195 1.35 -35.84 4.07
C PHE A 195 0.59 -37.06 4.61
N ILE A 196 -0.37 -36.83 5.51
CA ILE A 196 -1.24 -37.90 6.05
C ILE A 196 -2.01 -38.59 4.92
N GLY A 197 -2.61 -37.81 4.00
CA GLY A 197 -3.32 -38.35 2.85
C GLY A 197 -2.45 -39.23 1.96
N ALA A 198 -1.21 -38.82 1.67
CA ALA A 198 -0.26 -39.59 0.88
C ALA A 198 0.11 -40.93 1.55
N ILE A 199 0.34 -40.92 2.88
CA ILE A 199 0.60 -42.15 3.64
C ILE A 199 -0.60 -43.10 3.57
N VAL A 200 -1.82 -42.59 3.79
CA VAL A 200 -3.04 -43.40 3.76
C VAL A 200 -3.25 -44.03 2.38
N VAL A 201 -3.13 -43.24 1.30
CA VAL A 201 -3.25 -43.75 -0.08
C VAL A 201 -2.17 -44.80 -0.38
N GLY A 202 -0.92 -44.54 0.01
CA GLY A 202 0.17 -45.50 -0.17
C GLY A 202 -0.06 -46.82 0.55
N ALA A 203 -0.53 -46.78 1.80
CA ALA A 203 -0.87 -47.97 2.57
C ALA A 203 -2.01 -48.78 1.94
N LEU A 204 -3.05 -48.11 1.42
CA LEU A 204 -4.15 -48.77 0.71
C LEU A 204 -3.69 -49.45 -0.57
N LEU A 205 -2.80 -48.81 -1.35
CA LEU A 205 -2.23 -49.38 -2.57
C LEU A 205 -1.35 -50.61 -2.28
N LEU A 206 -0.53 -50.55 -1.22
CA LEU A 206 0.29 -51.69 -0.78
C LEU A 206 -0.57 -52.85 -0.30
N ALA A 207 -1.63 -52.58 0.48
CA ALA A 207 -2.57 -53.60 0.92
C ALA A 207 -3.31 -54.26 -0.26
N ALA A 208 -3.72 -53.46 -1.26
CA ALA A 208 -4.35 -53.96 -2.48
C ALA A 208 -3.38 -54.83 -3.29
N LEU A 209 -2.13 -54.40 -3.46
CA LEU A 209 -1.09 -55.17 -4.15
C LEU A 209 -0.79 -56.49 -3.42
N PHE A 210 -0.65 -56.45 -2.10
CA PHE A 210 -0.43 -57.64 -1.28
C PHE A 210 -1.58 -58.64 -1.40
N SER A 211 -2.82 -58.16 -1.33
CA SER A 211 -4.02 -58.98 -1.54
C SER A 211 -4.08 -59.60 -2.93
N HIS A 212 -3.65 -58.86 -3.96
CA HIS A 212 -3.57 -59.35 -5.34
C HIS A 212 -2.50 -60.44 -5.49
N LEU A 213 -1.31 -60.25 -4.91
CA LEU A 213 -0.23 -61.24 -4.94
C LEU A 213 -0.60 -62.52 -4.19
N LEU A 214 -1.25 -62.41 -3.02
CA LEU A 214 -1.77 -63.57 -2.29
C LEU A 214 -2.80 -64.36 -3.09
N LYS A 215 -3.72 -63.70 -3.80
CA LYS A 215 -4.67 -64.39 -4.69
C LYS A 215 -3.97 -65.17 -5.81
N LYS A 216 -2.85 -64.66 -6.32
CA LYS A 216 -2.10 -65.30 -7.41
C LYS A 216 -1.27 -66.50 -6.96
N THR A 217 -0.87 -66.57 -5.69
CA THR A 217 -0.06 -67.70 -5.17
C THR A 217 -0.91 -68.89 -4.72
N TRP A 218 -2.21 -68.71 -4.51
CA TRP A 218 -3.15 -69.75 -4.05
C TRP A 218 -4.08 -70.28 -5.15
N ASN A 219 -3.95 -69.77 -6.37
CA ASN A 219 -4.59 -70.28 -7.61
C ASN A 219 -3.52 -70.82 -8.54
#